data_AF-A0A968HSB1-F1
#
_entry.id   AF-A0A968HSB1-F1
#
_cell.length_a   1.000
_cell.length_b   1.000
_cell.length_c   1.000
_cell.angle_alpha   90.00
_cell.angle_beta   90.00
_cell.angle_gamma   90.00
#
_symmetry.space_group_name_H-M   'P 1'
#
loop_
_entity.id
_entity.type
_entity.pdbx_description
1 polymer ?
#
loop_
_entity_poly.entity_id
_entity_poly.type
_entity_poly.pdbx_seq_one_letter_code
_entity_poly.pdbx_strand_id
1 'polypeptide(L)'
;TTLHADGLAALQGELRRPLRWWWHSHVDMAVRWSGTDHDMFRGYTESPGSWLLGTVLNKRGEMCSALAMNLDGIRSFSDDLPTSVCHRLDADALAAIAADLARCVSEERPQRRVGRGEDEWRTWRDLPKDDDDNDWWVAKPTVTTTTTTKGRRGNGKKR
;
A
#
# COMPACT_ATOMS: atom_id res chain seq x y z
N THR A 1 10.33 -1.42 -25.13
CA THR A 1 9.19 -2.32 -25.39
C THR A 1 7.99 -1.79 -24.62
N THR A 2 6.93 -1.35 -25.31
CA THR A 2 5.72 -0.83 -24.64
C THR A 2 4.76 -1.98 -24.37
N LEU A 3 4.58 -2.34 -23.10
CA LEU A 3 3.58 -3.33 -22.69
C LEU A 3 2.20 -2.65 -22.66
N HIS A 4 1.32 -3.00 -23.60
CA HIS A 4 -0.06 -2.52 -23.61
C HIS A 4 -0.85 -3.20 -22.49
N ALA A 5 -1.85 -2.51 -21.91
CA ALA A 5 -2.70 -3.05 -20.86
C ALA A 5 -3.35 -4.40 -21.25
N ASP A 6 -3.70 -4.54 -22.53
CA ASP A 6 -4.27 -5.77 -23.09
C ASP A 6 -3.30 -6.95 -23.08
N GLY A 7 -2.00 -6.69 -23.30
CA GLY A 7 -0.96 -7.71 -23.20
C GLY A 7 -0.75 -8.18 -21.77
N LEU A 8 -0.85 -7.28 -20.80
CA LEU A 8 -0.77 -7.61 -19.38
C LEU A 8 -1.99 -8.42 -18.92
N ALA A 9 -3.19 -8.07 -19.40
CA ALA A 9 -4.42 -8.78 -19.11
C ALA A 9 -4.44 -10.19 -19.71
N ALA A 10 -3.94 -10.35 -20.95
CA ALA A 10 -3.77 -11.65 -21.58
C ALA A 10 -2.80 -12.55 -20.78
N LEU A 11 -1.64 -12.01 -20.40
CA LEU A 11 -0.67 -12.68 -19.53
C LEU A 11 -1.27 -13.08 -18.18
N GLN A 12 -2.07 -12.22 -17.55
CA GLN A 12 -2.76 -12.55 -16.30
C GLN A 12 -3.79 -13.66 -16.49
N GLY A 13 -4.54 -13.64 -17.60
CA GLY A 13 -5.53 -14.66 -17.92
C GLY A 13 -4.89 -16.04 -18.15
N GLU A 14 -3.77 -16.08 -18.85
CA GLU A 14 -3.01 -17.31 -19.12
C GLU A 14 -2.30 -17.83 -17.87
N LEU A 15 -1.65 -16.96 -17.11
CA LEU A 15 -0.90 -17.35 -15.91
C LEU A 15 -1.81 -17.63 -14.71
N ARG A 16 -3.06 -17.12 -14.72
CA ARG A 16 -4.02 -17.17 -13.59
C ARG A 16 -3.43 -16.62 -12.29
N ARG A 17 -2.49 -15.68 -12.39
CA ARG A 17 -1.83 -15.09 -11.21
C ARG A 17 -2.23 -13.63 -11.10
N PRO A 18 -2.70 -13.18 -9.93
CA PRO A 18 -3.09 -11.79 -9.76
C PRO A 18 -1.83 -10.91 -9.76
N LEU A 19 -1.83 -9.89 -10.61
CA LEU A 19 -0.90 -8.77 -10.45
C LEU A 19 -1.31 -8.00 -9.21
N ARG A 20 -0.41 -7.93 -8.22
CA ARG A 20 -0.60 -7.06 -7.07
C ARG A 20 -0.08 -5.68 -7.42
N TRP A 21 -0.74 -4.66 -6.89
CA TRP A 21 -0.32 -3.29 -6.98
C TRP A 21 -0.08 -2.74 -5.59
N TRP A 22 1.12 -2.22 -5.37
CA TRP A 22 1.52 -1.52 -4.16
C TRP A 22 1.90 -0.09 -4.52
N TRP A 23 1.55 0.87 -3.68
CA TRP A 23 1.89 2.26 -3.92
C TRP A 23 2.05 3.00 -2.60
N HIS A 24 2.88 4.03 -2.60
CA HIS A 24 3.01 4.97 -1.51
C HIS A 24 3.37 6.37 -2.03
N SER A 25 3.30 7.35 -1.14
CA SER A 25 3.57 8.76 -1.47
C SER A 25 4.85 9.23 -0.83
N HIS A 26 5.69 9.89 -1.62
CA HIS A 26 6.86 10.63 -1.15
C HIS A 26 6.53 12.05 -0.70
N VAL A 27 5.26 12.45 -0.73
CA VAL A 27 4.75 13.76 -0.30
C VAL A 27 5.54 14.90 -0.97
N ASP A 28 6.58 15.41 -0.31
CA ASP A 28 7.43 16.52 -0.74
C ASP A 28 8.75 16.08 -1.41
N MET A 29 9.14 14.81 -1.25
CA MET A 29 10.41 14.27 -1.75
C MET A 29 10.34 13.94 -3.24
N ALA A 30 11.50 13.87 -3.89
CA ALA A 30 11.61 13.31 -5.24
C ALA A 30 11.20 11.83 -5.23
N VAL A 31 10.54 11.38 -6.29
CA VAL A 31 10.18 9.97 -6.46
C VAL A 31 11.42 9.14 -6.75
N ARG A 32 11.67 8.13 -5.91
CA ARG A 32 12.78 7.18 -6.03
C ARG A 32 12.49 5.95 -5.18
N TRP A 33 13.11 4.83 -5.48
CA TRP A 33 13.06 3.68 -4.58
C TRP A 33 14.07 3.82 -3.45
N SER A 34 13.65 3.40 -2.27
CA SER A 34 14.46 3.25 -1.07
C SER A 34 14.83 1.79 -0.82
N GLY A 35 15.76 1.55 0.11
CA GLY A 35 16.09 0.18 0.55
C GLY A 35 14.87 -0.57 1.11
N THR A 36 14.05 0.13 1.91
CA THR A 36 12.80 -0.40 2.45
C THR A 36 11.83 -0.84 1.34
N ASP A 37 11.75 -0.08 0.25
CA ASP A 37 10.90 -0.44 -0.88
C ASP A 37 11.41 -1.72 -1.55
N HIS A 38 12.72 -1.86 -1.75
CA HIS A 38 13.32 -3.07 -2.31
C HIS A 38 13.06 -4.31 -1.44
N ASP A 39 13.12 -4.16 -0.11
CA ASP A 39 12.80 -5.26 0.82
C ASP A 39 11.31 -5.63 0.75
N MET A 40 10.43 -4.64 0.61
CA MET A 40 8.99 -4.86 0.37
C MET A 40 8.74 -5.61 -0.95
N PHE A 41 9.37 -5.18 -2.05
CA PHE A 41 9.30 -5.91 -3.32
C PHE A 41 9.76 -7.36 -3.18
N ARG A 42 10.88 -7.58 -2.48
CA ARG A 42 11.41 -8.94 -2.22
C ARG A 42 10.45 -9.78 -1.41
N GLY A 43 9.86 -9.23 -0.34
CA GLY A 43 8.91 -9.92 0.52
C GLY A 43 7.62 -10.30 -0.23
N TYR A 44 7.04 -9.36 -0.97
CA TYR A 44 5.86 -9.69 -1.77
C TYR A 44 6.17 -10.70 -2.87
N THR A 45 7.36 -10.64 -3.47
CA THR A 45 7.74 -11.53 -4.57
C THR A 45 8.48 -12.81 -4.15
N GLU A 46 8.36 -13.20 -2.88
CA GLU A 46 9.03 -14.39 -2.37
C GLU A 46 8.55 -15.68 -3.05
N SER A 47 7.23 -15.81 -3.27
CA SER A 47 6.61 -17.00 -3.85
C SER A 47 6.84 -17.11 -5.38
N PRO A 48 7.15 -18.30 -5.92
CA PRO A 48 7.19 -18.54 -7.35
C PRO A 48 5.91 -18.08 -8.06
N GLY A 49 6.07 -17.49 -9.24
CA GLY A 49 5.08 -16.82 -10.09
C GLY A 49 4.36 -15.63 -9.47
N SER A 50 4.93 -15.00 -8.46
CA SER A 50 4.40 -13.75 -7.92
C SER A 50 4.79 -12.55 -8.78
N TRP A 51 3.89 -11.58 -8.89
CA TRP A 51 4.09 -10.32 -9.61
C TRP A 51 3.69 -9.18 -8.68
N LEU A 52 4.41 -8.07 -8.75
CA LEU A 52 4.13 -6.85 -8.01
C LEU A 52 4.50 -5.64 -8.85
N LEU A 53 3.50 -4.83 -9.21
CA LEU A 53 3.71 -3.47 -9.69
C LEU A 53 3.78 -2.55 -8.47
N GLY A 54 4.87 -1.79 -8.35
CA GLY A 54 4.99 -0.72 -7.37
C GLY A 54 4.91 0.64 -8.06
N THR A 55 4.29 1.61 -7.41
CA THR A 55 4.29 3.01 -7.87
C THR A 55 4.56 3.96 -6.70
N VAL A 56 5.59 4.79 -6.82
CA VAL A 56 5.81 5.94 -5.95
C VAL A 56 5.31 7.18 -6.67
N LEU A 57 4.52 7.98 -5.96
CA LEU A 57 4.06 9.29 -6.43
C LEU A 57 4.39 10.37 -5.41
N ASN A 58 4.35 11.64 -5.82
CA ASN A 58 4.45 12.76 -4.89
C ASN A 58 3.44 13.85 -5.21
N LYS A 59 3.41 14.90 -4.38
CA LYS A 59 2.45 16.00 -4.54
C LYS A 59 2.72 16.87 -5.77
N ARG A 60 3.91 16.79 -6.37
CA ARG A 60 4.27 17.48 -7.62
C ARG A 60 3.75 16.74 -8.85
N GLY A 61 3.15 15.57 -8.68
CA GLY A 61 2.71 14.72 -9.78
C GLY A 61 3.84 13.95 -10.47
N GLU A 62 5.04 13.93 -9.87
CA GLU A 62 6.10 13.02 -10.32
C GLU A 62 5.69 11.59 -9.95
N MET A 63 6.06 10.64 -10.82
CA MET A 63 5.73 9.23 -10.63
C MET A 63 6.90 8.35 -11.08
N CYS A 64 7.23 7.34 -10.28
CA CYS A 64 8.18 6.29 -10.62
C CYS A 64 7.49 4.94 -10.38
N SER A 65 7.57 4.04 -11.35
CA SER A 65 6.95 2.72 -11.27
C SER A 65 7.97 1.63 -11.54
N ALA A 66 7.84 0.51 -10.85
CA ALA A 66 8.70 -0.65 -11.02
C ALA A 66 7.89 -1.94 -10.98
N LEU A 67 8.35 -2.96 -11.70
CA LEU A 67 7.77 -4.30 -11.71
C LEU A 67 8.77 -5.27 -11.10
N ALA A 68 8.37 -5.90 -10.01
CA ALA A 68 9.06 -7.06 -9.47
C ALA A 68 8.30 -8.33 -9.83
N MET A 69 9.03 -9.36 -10.21
CA MET A 69 8.47 -10.68 -10.48
C MET A 69 9.40 -11.79 -10.00
N ASN A 70 8.80 -12.93 -9.70
CA ASN A 70 9.51 -14.17 -9.44
C ASN A 70 8.90 -15.22 -10.35
N LEU A 71 9.59 -15.62 -11.42
CA LEU A 71 9.14 -16.65 -12.36
C LEU A 71 9.87 -17.95 -12.03
N ASP A 72 9.18 -18.83 -11.29
CA ASP A 72 9.69 -20.15 -10.91
C ASP A 72 11.11 -20.12 -10.30
N GLY A 73 11.34 -19.14 -9.41
CA GLY A 73 12.62 -18.93 -8.72
C GLY A 73 13.51 -17.85 -9.35
N ILE A 74 13.23 -17.44 -10.58
CA ILE A 74 13.97 -16.36 -11.26
C ILE A 74 13.36 -15.02 -10.85
N ARG A 75 14.09 -14.27 -10.02
CA ARG A 75 13.68 -12.93 -9.57
C ARG A 75 14.17 -11.86 -10.54
N SER A 76 13.27 -10.96 -10.89
CA SER A 76 13.56 -9.79 -11.73
C SER A 76 12.93 -8.54 -11.12
N PHE A 77 13.64 -7.42 -11.23
CA PHE A 77 13.19 -6.10 -10.85
C PHE A 77 13.49 -5.14 -12.01
N SER A 78 12.45 -4.55 -12.57
CA SER A 78 12.56 -3.55 -13.64
C SER A 78 12.05 -2.21 -13.12
N ASP A 79 12.95 -1.24 -13.05
CA ASP A 79 12.66 0.13 -12.64
C ASP A 79 12.28 1.03 -13.83
N ASP A 80 11.89 2.27 -13.53
CA ASP A 80 11.59 3.36 -14.47
C ASP A 80 10.59 2.96 -15.56
N LEU A 81 9.57 2.21 -15.16
CA LEU A 81 8.54 1.78 -16.08
C LEU A 81 7.64 2.96 -16.48
N PRO A 82 7.55 3.29 -17.79
CA PRO A 82 6.63 4.31 -18.25
C PRO A 82 5.21 3.83 -17.97
N THR A 83 4.53 4.55 -17.10
CA THR A 83 3.18 4.20 -16.64
C THR A 83 2.30 5.43 -16.67
N SER A 84 1.00 5.19 -16.83
CA SER A 84 -0.03 6.23 -16.71
C SER A 84 -1.18 5.67 -15.89
N VAL A 85 -1.75 6.51 -15.04
CA VAL A 85 -2.95 6.16 -14.27
C VAL A 85 -4.16 6.66 -15.05
N CYS A 86 -4.90 5.73 -15.65
CA CYS A 86 -6.15 6.04 -16.31
C CYS A 86 -7.29 5.95 -15.29
N HIS A 87 -8.00 7.05 -15.04
CA HIS A 87 -9.26 7.01 -14.31
C HIS A 87 -10.44 6.92 -15.28
N ARG A 88 -11.50 6.22 -14.88
CA ARG A 88 -12.80 6.24 -15.57
C ARG A 88 -13.78 7.23 -14.93
N LEU A 89 -13.27 8.08 -14.05
CA LEU A 89 -14.05 9.12 -13.39
C LEU A 89 -14.35 10.23 -14.39
N ASP A 90 -15.59 10.69 -14.39
CA ASP A 90 -15.98 11.90 -15.09
C ASP A 90 -15.41 13.16 -14.41
N ALA A 91 -15.58 14.31 -15.07
CA ALA A 91 -15.04 15.58 -14.60
C ALA A 91 -15.60 15.99 -13.23
N ASP A 92 -16.86 15.65 -12.94
CA ASP A 92 -17.53 16.03 -11.69
C ASP A 92 -16.98 15.21 -10.51
N ALA A 93 -16.78 13.90 -10.70
CA ALA A 93 -16.15 13.03 -9.71
C ALA A 93 -14.70 13.44 -9.41
N LEU A 94 -13.95 13.83 -10.44
CA LEU A 94 -12.59 14.37 -10.27
C LEU A 94 -12.59 15.67 -9.47
N ALA A 95 -13.50 16.60 -9.79
CA ALA A 95 -13.63 17.86 -9.09
C ALA A 95 -14.00 17.65 -7.61
N ALA A 96 -14.91 16.70 -7.32
CA ALA A 96 -15.29 16.34 -5.96
C ALA A 96 -14.12 15.77 -5.15
N ILE A 97 -13.33 14.86 -5.73
CA ILE A 97 -12.13 14.32 -5.08
C ILE A 97 -11.09 15.41 -4.85
N ALA A 98 -10.87 16.28 -5.83
CA ALA A 98 -9.93 17.39 -5.70
C ALA A 98 -10.33 18.35 -4.56
N ALA A 99 -11.63 18.66 -4.44
CA ALA A 99 -12.16 19.46 -3.35
C ALA A 99 -12.00 18.78 -1.98
N ASP A 100 -12.28 17.48 -1.88
CA ASP A 100 -12.13 16.72 -0.64
C ASP A 100 -10.65 16.61 -0.20
N LEU A 101 -9.75 16.41 -1.15
CA LEU A 101 -8.30 16.44 -0.91
C LEU A 101 -7.85 17.82 -0.41
N ALA A 102 -8.28 18.90 -1.06
CA ALA A 102 -7.95 20.26 -0.63
C ALA A 102 -8.46 20.55 0.80
N ARG A 103 -9.65 20.04 1.16
CA ARG A 103 -10.19 20.12 2.52
C ARG A 103 -9.33 19.34 3.52
N CYS A 104 -9.00 18.08 3.21
CA CYS A 104 -8.19 17.23 4.08
C CYS A 104 -6.76 17.75 4.30
N VAL A 105 -6.22 18.50 3.33
CA VAL A 105 -4.89 19.13 3.42
C VAL A 105 -4.93 20.44 4.21
N SER A 106 -6.03 21.19 4.13
CA SER A 106 -6.17 22.50 4.80
C SER A 106 -6.63 22.40 6.25
N GLU A 107 -7.30 21.30 6.62
CA GLU A 107 -7.53 20.96 8.01
C GLU A 107 -6.17 20.64 8.66
N GLU A 108 -5.55 21.64 9.31
CA GLU A 108 -4.47 21.41 10.26
C GLU A 108 -4.96 20.34 11.22
N ARG A 109 -4.46 19.11 11.07
CA ARG A 109 -4.83 18.03 11.97
C ARG A 109 -4.49 18.53 13.37
N PRO A 110 -5.48 18.67 14.28
CA PRO A 110 -5.20 19.08 15.64
C PRO A 110 -4.17 18.10 16.15
N GLN A 111 -2.98 18.61 16.47
CA GLN A 111 -1.84 17.75 16.73
C GLN A 111 -2.22 16.82 17.85
N ARG A 112 -2.31 15.54 17.50
CA ARG A 112 -2.84 14.51 18.37
C ARG A 112 -1.87 14.46 19.54
N ARG A 113 -2.28 15.01 20.68
CA ARG A 113 -1.47 15.07 21.89
C ARG A 113 -1.27 13.64 22.38
N VAL A 114 -0.11 13.05 22.09
CA VAL A 114 0.26 11.75 22.63
C VAL A 114 0.88 12.01 24.01
N GLY A 115 0.02 12.24 25.01
CA GLY A 115 0.46 12.29 26.40
C GLY A 115 0.76 10.87 26.88
N ARG A 116 2.00 10.60 27.28
CA ARG A 116 2.41 9.35 27.90
C ARG A 116 2.76 9.63 29.36
N GLY A 117 1.77 9.61 30.23
CA GLY A 117 1.98 9.81 31.68
C GLY A 117 2.14 11.28 32.08
N GLU A 118 1.88 11.56 33.35
CA GLU A 118 1.52 12.89 33.88
C GLU A 118 2.66 13.91 34.02
N ASP A 119 3.92 13.59 33.69
CA ASP A 119 5.01 14.54 33.89
C ASP A 119 5.87 14.69 32.62
N GLU A 120 6.00 15.95 32.20
CA GLU A 120 6.83 16.47 31.11
C GLU A 120 6.20 16.48 29.70
N TRP A 121 5.61 17.62 29.36
CA TRP A 121 5.13 17.94 28.01
C TRP A 121 6.32 18.09 27.06
N ARG A 122 6.43 17.19 26.09
CA ARG A 122 7.35 17.31 24.95
C ARG A 122 6.53 17.45 23.68
N THR A 123 6.80 18.48 22.88
CA THR A 123 6.29 18.53 21.51
C THR A 123 7.03 17.46 20.68
N TRP A 124 6.51 17.06 19.50
CA TRP A 124 7.27 16.13 18.62
C TRP A 124 8.63 16.70 18.21
N ARG A 125 8.87 18.01 18.38
CA ARG A 125 10.19 18.64 18.17
C ARG A 125 11.17 18.38 19.32
N ASP A 126 10.67 17.99 20.48
CA ASP A 126 11.44 17.75 21.72
C ASP A 126 11.69 16.26 21.96
N LEU A 127 11.17 15.38 21.09
CA LEU A 127 11.59 14.00 21.05
C LEU A 127 13.01 13.94 20.46
N PRO A 128 13.90 13.08 21.01
CA PRO A 128 15.14 12.76 20.33
C PRO A 128 14.82 12.41 18.89
N LYS A 129 15.54 13.00 17.94
CA LYS A 129 15.60 12.49 16.57
C LYS A 129 16.34 11.15 16.65
N ASP A 130 15.65 10.11 17.09
CA ASP A 130 16.09 8.76 16.80
C ASP A 130 15.96 8.65 15.27
N ASP A 131 17.09 8.46 14.59
CA ASP A 131 17.30 8.59 13.14
C ASP A 131 16.49 7.61 12.25
N ASP A 132 15.41 7.01 12.77
CA ASP A 132 14.56 6.05 12.06
C ASP A 132 13.10 6.52 12.02
N ASP A 133 12.85 7.60 11.29
CA ASP A 133 11.53 8.15 10.95
C ASP A 133 10.63 7.22 10.09
N ASN A 134 10.95 5.93 9.96
CA ASN A 134 10.32 5.04 8.97
C ASN A 134 9.39 3.95 9.53
N ASP A 135 9.11 3.94 10.84
CA ASP A 135 8.31 2.88 11.48
C ASP A 135 6.78 3.10 11.49
N TRP A 136 6.27 3.97 10.61
CA TRP A 136 4.87 4.42 10.60
C TRP A 136 3.90 3.44 9.90
N TRP A 137 4.38 2.32 9.37
CA TRP A 137 3.59 1.39 8.55
C TRP A 137 3.36 0.00 9.14
N VAL A 138 3.90 -0.35 10.31
CA VAL A 138 3.57 -1.63 10.96
C VAL A 138 2.24 -1.51 11.70
N ALA A 139 1.14 -1.41 10.95
CA ALA A 139 -0.15 -1.80 11.46
C ALA A 139 -0.09 -3.31 11.72
N LYS A 140 0.27 -3.72 12.95
CA LYS A 140 0.18 -5.12 13.37
C LYS A 140 -1.28 -5.53 13.17
N PRO A 141 -1.58 -6.52 12.31
CA PRO A 141 -2.96 -6.95 12.13
C PRO A 141 -3.48 -7.46 13.48
N THR A 142 -4.45 -6.75 14.04
CA THR A 142 -5.20 -7.24 15.20
C THR A 142 -6.04 -8.40 14.71
N VAL A 143 -5.53 -9.62 14.87
CA VAL A 143 -6.29 -10.84 14.58
C VAL A 143 -7.35 -10.99 15.67
N THR A 144 -8.53 -10.44 15.43
CA THR A 144 -9.69 -10.69 16.30
C THR A 144 -10.21 -12.08 15.96
N THR A 145 -9.86 -13.07 16.78
CA THR A 145 -10.36 -14.45 16.61
C THR A 145 -11.79 -14.51 17.13
N THR A 146 -12.78 -14.47 16.24
CA THR A 146 -14.18 -14.70 16.61
C THR A 146 -14.44 -16.20 16.69
N THR A 147 -14.41 -16.75 17.89
CA THR A 147 -14.73 -18.15 18.15
C THR A 147 -16.23 -18.38 17.99
N THR A 148 -16.66 -18.87 16.83
CA THR A 148 -18.05 -19.28 16.60
C THR A 148 -18.33 -20.63 17.26
N THR A 149 -19.00 -20.61 18.41
CA THR A 149 -19.46 -21.81 19.11
C THR A 149 -20.59 -22.49 18.33
N LYS A 150 -20.29 -23.65 17.73
CA LYS A 150 -21.24 -24.45 16.95
C LYS A 150 -22.21 -25.18 17.90
N GLY A 151 -23.45 -24.70 17.97
CA GLY A 151 -24.53 -25.31 18.75
C GLY A 151 -24.84 -26.75 18.31
N ARG A 152 -24.71 -27.70 19.23
CA ARG A 152 -25.00 -29.12 19.05
C ARG A 152 -26.52 -29.34 19.05
N ARG A 153 -27.13 -29.59 17.88
CA ARG A 153 -28.54 -30.00 17.77
C ARG A 153 -28.71 -31.43 18.32
N GLY A 154 -29.50 -31.56 19.39
CA GLY A 154 -29.91 -32.83 19.96
C GLY A 154 -30.91 -33.54 19.04
N ASN A 155 -30.68 -34.84 18.81
CA ASN A 155 -31.55 -35.70 18.00
C ASN A 155 -32.61 -36.32 18.92
N GLY A 156 -33.84 -35.82 18.85
CA GLY A 156 -34.98 -36.33 19.62
C GLY A 156 -35.56 -37.59 18.98
N LYS A 157 -35.35 -38.74 19.61
CA LYS A 157 -35.92 -40.05 19.24
C LYS A 157 -37.31 -40.16 19.90
N LYS A 158 -38.40 -40.18 19.12
CA LYS A 158 -39.73 -40.57 19.63
C LYS A 158 -40.02 -42.02 19.20
N ARG A 159 -40.49 -42.79 20.18
CA ARG A 159 -40.96 -44.18 20.09
C ARG A 159 -42.40 -44.21 19.62
#